data_AF-A0A2V6JAD3-F1
#
_entry.id   AF-A0A2V6JAD3-F1
#
_cell.length_a   1.000
_cell.length_b   1.000
_cell.length_c   1.000
_cell.angle_alpha   90.00
_cell.angle_beta   90.00
_cell.angle_gamma   90.00
#
_symmetry.space_group_name_H-M   'P 1'
#
loop_
_entity.id
_entity.type
_entity.pdbx_description
1 polymer ?
#
loop_
_entity_poly.entity_id
_entity_poly.type
_entity_poly.pdbx_seq_one_letter_code
_entity_poly.pdbx_strand_id
1 'polypeptide(L)'
;MKIRPAVEADRNAIWNIFREVVAAGDTYALDPNISRKDALAYWFVPGTQTYVAEQPPMGIAGTYILRPNQSGGGAHVANAGFMVSASARGQGIGRAMAEHCLSEARRLGFRAMQFNYVISTNIAAIRLWQDLGFEIVGTLASAFRHPEKGYVDVYVMYRSLLERRVRRARRSRPSS
;
A
#
# COMPACT_ATOMS: atom_id res chain seq x y z
N MET A 1 -18.50 3.23 -6.07
CA MET A 1 -17.34 3.08 -5.17
C MET A 1 -17.13 4.34 -4.35
N LYS A 2 -17.00 4.20 -3.03
CA LYS A 2 -16.67 5.28 -2.09
C LYS A 2 -15.49 4.84 -1.23
N ILE A 3 -14.44 5.65 -1.15
CA ILE A 3 -13.32 5.42 -0.23
C ILE A 3 -13.48 6.39 0.94
N ARG A 4 -13.40 5.87 2.17
CA ARG A 4 -13.62 6.66 3.39
C ARG A 4 -12.79 6.12 4.55
N PRO A 5 -12.53 6.93 5.60
CA PRO A 5 -11.97 6.41 6.84
C PRO A 5 -12.79 5.24 7.37
N ALA A 6 -12.09 4.25 7.92
CA ALA A 6 -12.70 3.11 8.58
C ALA A 6 -13.32 3.53 9.91
N VAL A 7 -14.49 2.97 10.24
CA VAL A 7 -15.15 3.12 11.53
C VAL A 7 -15.20 1.77 12.26
N GLU A 8 -15.59 1.77 13.54
CA GLU A 8 -15.66 0.55 14.36
C GLU A 8 -16.52 -0.55 13.72
N ALA A 9 -17.63 -0.17 13.09
CA ALA A 9 -18.53 -1.09 12.39
C ALA A 9 -17.87 -1.82 11.20
N ASP A 10 -16.81 -1.26 10.60
CA ASP A 10 -16.11 -1.87 9.46
C ASP A 10 -15.15 -2.99 9.89
N ARG A 11 -14.81 -3.12 11.20
CA ARG A 11 -13.79 -4.05 11.68
C ARG A 11 -14.06 -5.51 11.35
N ASN A 12 -15.33 -5.92 11.36
CA ASN A 12 -15.70 -7.28 10.96
C ASN A 12 -15.39 -7.53 9.48
N ALA A 13 -15.71 -6.57 8.61
CA ALA A 13 -15.44 -6.71 7.18
C ALA A 13 -13.95 -6.64 6.86
N ILE A 14 -13.22 -5.74 7.52
CA ILE A 14 -11.75 -5.65 7.43
C ILE A 14 -11.11 -6.96 7.87
N TRP A 15 -11.54 -7.55 8.99
CA TRP A 15 -11.07 -8.87 9.42
C TRP A 15 -11.32 -9.95 8.37
N ASN A 16 -12.51 -9.99 7.77
CA ASN A 16 -12.84 -10.98 6.76
C ASN A 16 -11.98 -10.87 5.50
N ILE A 17 -11.68 -9.64 5.06
CA ILE A 17 -10.74 -9.40 3.95
C ILE A 17 -9.32 -9.80 4.36
N PHE A 18 -8.89 -9.41 5.56
CA PHE A 18 -7.55 -9.66 6.06
C PHE A 18 -7.24 -11.15 6.14
N ARG A 19 -8.12 -11.92 6.79
CA ARG A 19 -7.95 -13.38 6.91
C ARG A 19 -7.91 -14.06 5.54
N GLU A 20 -8.73 -13.61 4.59
CA GLU A 20 -8.78 -14.16 3.23
C GLU A 20 -7.44 -13.93 2.51
N VAL A 21 -6.89 -12.72 2.60
CA VAL A 21 -5.62 -12.37 1.94
C VAL A 21 -4.42 -13.04 2.62
N VAL A 22 -4.37 -13.04 3.96
CA VAL A 22 -3.22 -13.56 4.70
C VAL A 22 -3.18 -15.09 4.73
N ALA A 23 -4.33 -15.77 4.73
CA ALA A 23 -4.39 -17.23 4.69
C ALA A 23 -3.73 -17.82 3.43
N ALA A 24 -3.70 -17.10 2.31
CA ALA A 24 -3.02 -17.53 1.09
C ALA A 24 -1.49 -17.57 1.25
N GLY A 25 -0.93 -16.76 2.15
CA GLY A 25 0.51 -16.78 2.46
C GLY A 25 1.44 -16.38 1.32
N ASP A 26 0.94 -15.70 0.28
CA ASP A 26 1.66 -15.43 -0.97
C ASP A 26 1.92 -13.93 -1.23
N THR A 27 1.27 -13.05 -0.47
CA THR A 27 1.29 -11.59 -0.68
C THR A 27 1.69 -10.77 0.54
N TYR A 28 1.69 -11.38 1.73
CA TYR A 28 2.08 -10.75 2.99
C TYR A 28 3.03 -11.64 3.78
N ALA A 29 4.06 -11.04 4.38
CA ALA A 29 4.93 -11.68 5.37
C ALA A 29 4.29 -11.66 6.77
N LEU A 30 3.09 -12.25 6.86
CA LEU A 30 2.34 -12.42 8.10
C LEU A 30 2.05 -13.91 8.29
N ASP A 31 1.88 -14.34 9.53
CA ASP A 31 1.48 -15.72 9.83
C ASP A 31 0.08 -15.98 9.22
N PRO A 32 -0.07 -16.99 8.34
CA PRO A 32 -1.38 -17.38 7.79
C PRO A 32 -2.42 -17.73 8.87
N ASN A 33 -1.98 -18.10 10.07
CA ASN A 33 -2.83 -18.45 11.22
C ASN A 33 -2.97 -17.32 12.26
N ILE A 34 -2.56 -16.09 11.92
CA ILE A 34 -2.66 -14.93 12.81
C ILE A 34 -4.07 -14.77 13.39
N SER A 35 -4.14 -14.52 14.70
CA SER A 35 -5.41 -14.35 15.39
C SER A 35 -6.12 -13.08 14.91
N ARG A 36 -7.46 -13.06 14.99
CA ARG A 36 -8.25 -11.85 14.73
C ARG A 36 -7.78 -10.65 15.56
N LYS A 37 -7.43 -10.89 16.82
CA LYS A 37 -6.99 -9.85 17.75
C LYS A 37 -5.68 -9.23 17.26
N ASP A 38 -4.70 -10.04 16.89
CA ASP A 38 -3.37 -9.57 16.47
C ASP A 38 -3.41 -8.95 15.08
N ALA A 39 -4.21 -9.49 14.17
CA ALA A 39 -4.47 -8.90 12.85
C ALA A 39 -5.06 -7.50 12.96
N LEU A 40 -6.10 -7.32 13.78
CA LEU A 40 -6.71 -6.01 14.01
C LEU A 40 -5.75 -5.08 14.77
N ALA A 41 -4.97 -5.58 15.73
CA ALA A 41 -3.95 -4.78 16.41
C ALA A 41 -2.86 -4.29 15.44
N TYR A 42 -2.43 -5.12 14.49
CA TYR A 42 -1.49 -4.74 13.44
C TYR A 42 -2.06 -3.68 12.48
N TRP A 43 -3.31 -3.88 12.04
CA TRP A 43 -3.96 -3.01 11.06
C TRP A 43 -4.37 -1.65 11.65
N PHE A 44 -4.78 -1.62 12.92
CA PHE A 44 -5.23 -0.42 13.64
C PHE A 44 -4.21 0.09 14.67
N VAL A 45 -2.93 -0.23 14.50
CA VAL A 45 -1.87 0.24 15.42
C VAL A 45 -1.89 1.78 15.52
N PRO A 46 -1.71 2.37 16.72
CA PRO A 46 -1.78 3.82 16.90
C PRO A 46 -0.90 4.61 15.91
N GLY A 47 -1.44 5.71 15.39
CA GLY A 47 -0.77 6.51 14.34
C GLY A 47 -1.02 6.01 12.91
N THR A 48 -1.80 4.94 12.74
CA THR A 48 -2.20 4.42 11.42
C THR A 48 -3.54 4.99 10.97
N GLN A 49 -3.55 5.62 9.79
CA GLN A 49 -4.78 5.99 9.13
C GLN A 49 -5.33 4.78 8.37
N THR A 50 -6.54 4.35 8.71
CA THR A 50 -7.18 3.17 8.09
C THR A 50 -8.38 3.60 7.27
N TYR A 51 -8.47 3.10 6.05
CA TYR A 51 -9.55 3.42 5.11
C TYR A 51 -10.18 2.13 4.57
N VAL A 52 -11.42 2.27 4.11
CA VAL A 52 -12.17 1.21 3.42
C VAL A 52 -12.66 1.70 2.07
N ALA A 53 -12.71 0.78 1.11
CA ALA A 53 -13.40 0.95 -0.15
C ALA A 53 -14.76 0.25 -0.07
N GLU A 54 -15.82 1.04 -0.09
CA GLU A 54 -17.19 0.59 -0.11
C GLU A 54 -17.71 0.56 -1.55
N GLN A 55 -18.22 -0.59 -1.96
CA GLN A 55 -18.73 -0.85 -3.30
C GLN A 55 -20.10 -1.50 -3.20
N PRO A 56 -21.20 -0.74 -3.37
CA PRO A 56 -22.54 -1.31 -3.45
C PRO A 56 -22.68 -2.24 -4.67
N PRO A 57 -23.43 -3.35 -4.55
CA PRO A 57 -24.11 -3.86 -3.35
C PRO A 57 -23.21 -4.73 -2.42
N MET A 58 -21.94 -4.91 -2.75
CA MET A 58 -21.01 -5.81 -2.03
C MET A 58 -20.61 -5.34 -0.62
N GLY A 59 -20.81 -4.06 -0.30
CA GLY A 59 -20.38 -3.48 0.97
C GLY A 59 -18.88 -3.16 0.96
N ILE A 60 -18.15 -3.47 2.04
CA ILE A 60 -16.70 -3.23 2.11
C ILE A 60 -15.95 -4.25 1.26
N ALA A 61 -15.33 -3.79 0.18
CA ALA A 61 -14.66 -4.63 -0.82
C ALA A 61 -13.13 -4.54 -0.73
N GLY A 62 -12.61 -3.56 0.00
CA GLY A 62 -11.18 -3.41 0.22
C GLY A 62 -10.87 -2.51 1.42
N THR A 63 -9.63 -2.60 1.89
CA THR A 63 -9.09 -1.75 2.96
C THR A 63 -7.64 -1.43 2.70
N TYR A 64 -7.19 -0.27 3.16
CA TYR A 64 -5.78 0.05 3.19
C TYR A 64 -5.42 0.84 4.46
N ILE A 65 -4.14 0.75 4.82
CA ILE A 65 -3.53 1.54 5.91
C ILE A 65 -2.52 2.53 5.35
N LEU A 66 -2.34 3.65 6.02
CA LEU A 66 -1.33 4.67 5.71
C LEU A 66 -0.71 5.17 7.03
N ARG A 67 0.62 5.09 7.14
CA ARG A 67 1.36 5.48 8.34
C ARG A 67 2.79 5.89 8.00
N PRO A 68 3.54 6.54 8.93
CA PRO A 68 4.98 6.67 8.79
C PRO A 68 5.66 5.31 8.62
N ASN A 69 6.58 5.19 7.67
CA ASN A 69 7.36 3.98 7.46
C ASN A 69 8.36 3.76 8.62
N GLN A 70 8.83 4.85 9.21
CA GLN A 70 9.78 4.89 10.31
C GLN A 70 9.41 6.04 11.27
N SER A 71 9.95 6.02 12.48
CA SER A 71 9.79 7.09 13.47
C SER A 71 10.80 8.24 13.26
N GLY A 72 10.65 9.32 14.03
CA GLY A 72 11.62 10.43 14.08
C GLY A 72 11.98 11.00 12.72
N GLY A 73 13.26 11.07 12.40
CA GLY A 73 13.76 11.62 11.13
C GLY A 73 13.23 10.91 9.87
N GLY A 74 12.76 9.66 9.98
CA GLY A 74 12.17 8.89 8.89
C GLY A 74 10.67 9.08 8.70
N ALA A 75 10.00 9.81 9.60
CA ALA A 75 8.53 9.89 9.62
C ALA A 75 7.91 10.62 8.42
N HIS A 76 8.73 11.31 7.62
CA HIS A 76 8.31 11.97 6.39
C HIS A 76 8.11 11.01 5.20
N VAL A 77 8.50 9.74 5.33
CA VAL A 77 8.28 8.67 4.33
C VAL A 77 7.08 7.83 4.79
N ALA A 78 6.05 7.76 3.96
CA ALA A 78 4.89 6.92 4.20
C ALA A 78 5.16 5.44 3.91
N ASN A 79 4.42 4.56 4.59
CA ASN A 79 4.20 3.19 4.21
C ASN A 79 2.70 2.91 4.17
N ALA A 80 2.29 1.98 3.32
CA ALA A 80 0.91 1.56 3.20
C ALA A 80 0.83 0.05 2.90
N GLY A 81 -0.31 -0.54 3.26
CA GLY A 81 -0.68 -1.92 2.95
C GLY A 81 -2.11 -1.95 2.45
N PHE A 82 -2.40 -2.82 1.47
CA PHE A 82 -3.66 -2.85 0.74
C PHE A 82 -4.20 -4.26 0.65
N MET A 83 -5.48 -4.45 0.96
CA MET A 83 -6.16 -5.73 0.82
C MET A 83 -7.48 -5.53 0.09
N VAL A 84 -7.74 -6.38 -0.91
CA VAL A 84 -8.97 -6.41 -1.69
C VAL A 84 -9.56 -7.81 -1.54
N SER A 85 -10.85 -7.90 -1.23
CA SER A 85 -11.54 -9.20 -1.16
C SER A 85 -11.41 -9.95 -2.48
N ALA A 86 -11.34 -11.29 -2.46
CA ALA A 86 -11.21 -12.05 -3.71
C ALA A 86 -12.39 -11.82 -4.65
N SER A 87 -13.60 -11.66 -4.10
CA SER A 87 -14.83 -11.37 -4.87
C SER A 87 -14.80 -10.01 -5.60
N ALA A 88 -13.88 -9.13 -5.21
CA ALA A 88 -13.77 -7.76 -5.70
C ALA A 88 -12.55 -7.54 -6.62
N ARG A 89 -11.74 -8.58 -6.86
CA ARG A 89 -10.53 -8.49 -7.71
C ARG A 89 -10.92 -8.20 -9.17
N GLY A 90 -10.03 -7.53 -9.91
CA GLY A 90 -10.25 -7.17 -11.31
C GLY A 90 -11.21 -6.00 -11.55
N GLN A 91 -11.86 -5.45 -10.51
CA GLN A 91 -12.86 -4.38 -10.63
C GLN A 91 -12.27 -2.96 -10.41
N GLY A 92 -10.95 -2.80 -10.51
CA GLY A 92 -10.28 -1.50 -10.34
C GLY A 92 -10.18 -0.97 -8.90
N ILE A 93 -10.74 -1.66 -7.90
CA ILE A 93 -10.77 -1.23 -6.50
C ILE A 93 -9.37 -1.00 -5.93
N GLY A 94 -8.44 -1.93 -6.21
CA GLY A 94 -7.04 -1.80 -5.75
C GLY A 94 -6.35 -0.54 -6.27
N ARG A 95 -6.57 -0.20 -7.55
CA ARG A 95 -6.02 1.03 -8.15
C ARG A 95 -6.64 2.28 -7.53
N ALA A 96 -7.96 2.30 -7.37
CA ALA A 96 -8.63 3.44 -6.76
C ALA A 96 -8.18 3.68 -5.31
N MET A 97 -8.00 2.63 -4.51
CA MET A 97 -7.43 2.74 -3.17
C MET A 97 -5.99 3.25 -3.18
N ALA A 98 -5.17 2.76 -4.12
CA ALA A 98 -3.79 3.20 -4.27
C ALA A 98 -3.69 4.69 -4.62
N GLU A 99 -4.48 5.16 -5.60
CA GLU A 99 -4.54 6.57 -6.00
C GLU A 99 -5.03 7.46 -4.85
N HIS A 100 -6.09 7.04 -4.16
CA HIS A 100 -6.58 7.72 -2.97
C HIS A 100 -5.51 7.79 -1.86
N CYS A 101 -4.82 6.68 -1.59
CA CYS A 101 -3.74 6.62 -0.59
C CYS A 101 -2.60 7.59 -0.92
N LEU A 102 -2.20 7.70 -2.19
CA LEU A 102 -1.16 8.64 -2.64
C LEU A 102 -1.60 10.10 -2.51
N SER A 103 -2.89 10.39 -2.75
CA SER A 103 -3.46 11.72 -2.52
C SER A 103 -3.46 12.06 -1.03
N GLU A 104 -3.94 11.15 -0.18
CA GLU A 104 -3.96 11.33 1.26
C GLU A 104 -2.55 11.46 1.86
N ALA A 105 -1.59 10.70 1.36
CA ALA A 105 -0.20 10.80 1.79
C ALA A 105 0.36 12.21 1.53
N ARG A 106 0.09 12.80 0.36
CA ARG A 106 0.46 14.19 0.07
C ARG A 106 -0.26 15.18 0.98
N ARG A 107 -1.57 15.01 1.18
CA ARG A 107 -2.39 15.87 2.05
C ARG A 107 -1.88 15.88 3.49
N LEU A 108 -1.38 14.74 3.97
CA LEU A 108 -0.80 14.57 5.30
C LEU A 108 0.67 15.04 5.39
N GLY A 109 1.25 15.56 4.30
CA GLY A 109 2.60 16.12 4.29
C GLY A 109 3.74 15.11 4.12
N PHE A 110 3.43 13.84 3.78
CA PHE A 110 4.47 12.89 3.43
C PHE A 110 5.19 13.32 2.14
N ARG A 111 6.51 13.15 2.12
CA ARG A 111 7.36 13.55 0.98
C ARG A 111 7.67 12.40 0.05
N ALA A 112 7.48 11.16 0.50
CA ALA A 112 7.69 9.94 -0.26
C ALA A 112 6.82 8.81 0.29
N MET A 113 6.72 7.72 -0.47
CA MET A 113 6.14 6.45 -0.03
C MET A 113 7.10 5.31 -0.35
N GLN A 114 7.24 4.37 0.59
CA GLN A 114 8.08 3.20 0.44
C GLN A 114 7.31 1.93 0.83
N PHE A 115 7.42 0.91 -0.01
CA PHE A 115 7.01 -0.46 0.30
C PHE A 115 8.26 -1.28 0.57
N ASN A 116 8.41 -1.76 1.81
CA ASN A 116 9.63 -2.44 2.24
C ASN A 116 9.72 -3.90 1.76
N TYR A 117 8.57 -4.51 1.46
CA TYR A 117 8.46 -5.95 1.33
C TYR A 117 7.40 -6.33 0.28
N VAL A 118 7.70 -6.11 -0.99
CA VAL A 118 6.84 -6.50 -2.12
C VAL A 118 7.34 -7.82 -2.67
N ILE A 119 6.61 -8.91 -2.44
CA ILE A 119 7.01 -10.25 -2.90
C ILE A 119 7.05 -10.28 -4.43
N SER A 120 8.17 -10.75 -5.00
CA SER A 120 8.45 -10.73 -6.45
C SER A 120 7.40 -11.48 -7.30
N THR A 121 6.69 -12.44 -6.70
CA THR A 121 5.65 -13.22 -7.37
C THR A 121 4.29 -12.50 -7.41
N ASN A 122 4.12 -11.40 -6.67
CA ASN A 122 2.90 -10.57 -6.71
C ASN A 122 2.95 -9.59 -7.89
N ILE A 123 2.94 -10.16 -9.10
CA ILE A 123 3.08 -9.43 -10.37
C ILE A 123 2.01 -8.35 -10.53
N ALA A 124 0.79 -8.60 -10.04
CA ALA A 124 -0.30 -7.64 -10.09
C ALA A 124 0.01 -6.37 -9.28
N ALA A 125 0.52 -6.52 -8.04
CA ALA A 125 0.90 -5.38 -7.21
C ALA A 125 2.11 -4.65 -7.81
N ILE A 126 3.14 -5.37 -8.27
CA ILE A 126 4.34 -4.77 -8.87
C ILE A 126 3.97 -3.88 -10.06
N ARG A 127 3.15 -4.39 -10.99
CA ARG A 127 2.67 -3.62 -12.15
C ARG A 127 1.88 -2.39 -11.72
N LEU A 128 0.95 -2.54 -10.78
CA LEU A 128 0.19 -1.41 -10.24
C LEU A 128 1.11 -0.32 -9.67
N TRP A 129 2.13 -0.71 -8.90
CA TRP A 129 3.07 0.24 -8.30
C TRP A 129 3.93 0.93 -9.35
N GLN A 130 4.45 0.19 -10.33
CA GLN A 130 5.21 0.77 -11.45
C GLN A 130 4.36 1.76 -12.27
N ASP A 131 3.11 1.43 -12.59
CA ASP A 131 2.19 2.33 -13.28
C ASP A 131 1.91 3.60 -12.47
N LEU A 132 1.89 3.47 -11.15
CA LEU A 132 1.76 4.58 -10.22
C LEU A 132 3.11 5.26 -9.95
N GLY A 133 4.16 5.01 -10.73
CA GLY A 133 5.43 5.72 -10.64
C GLY A 133 6.29 5.35 -9.43
N PHE A 134 6.13 4.15 -8.88
CA PHE A 134 7.12 3.56 -7.98
C PHE A 134 8.23 2.88 -8.77
N GLU A 135 9.43 2.95 -8.22
CA GLU A 135 10.62 2.27 -8.75
C GLU A 135 11.03 1.16 -7.78
N ILE A 136 11.56 0.05 -8.31
CA ILE A 136 12.25 -0.95 -7.49
C ILE A 136 13.63 -0.37 -7.17
N VAL A 137 13.88 -0.06 -5.90
CA VAL A 137 15.15 0.53 -5.42
C VAL A 137 16.05 -0.49 -4.75
N GLY A 138 15.56 -1.71 -4.54
CA GLY A 138 16.35 -2.81 -4.00
C GLY A 138 15.66 -4.16 -4.17
N THR A 139 16.48 -5.21 -4.22
CA THR A 139 16.04 -6.60 -4.29
C THR A 139 16.74 -7.40 -3.20
N LEU A 140 15.93 -8.08 -2.39
CA LEU A 140 16.36 -9.01 -1.35
C LEU A 140 16.19 -10.42 -1.92
N ALA A 141 17.29 -11.05 -2.31
CA ALA A 141 17.26 -12.37 -2.93
C ALA A 141 16.73 -13.43 -1.96
N SER A 142 15.81 -14.28 -2.42
CA SER A 142 15.29 -15.43 -1.65
C SER A 142 14.72 -15.07 -0.26
N ALA A 143 14.30 -13.82 -0.06
CA ALA A 143 13.97 -13.28 1.25
C ALA A 143 12.58 -13.70 1.76
N PHE A 144 11.74 -14.33 0.92
CA PHE A 144 10.42 -14.81 1.28
C PHE A 144 10.23 -16.29 0.95
N ARG A 145 9.67 -17.08 1.89
CA ARG A 145 9.33 -18.48 1.68
C ARG A 145 7.89 -18.59 1.19
N HIS A 146 7.70 -18.59 -0.12
CA HIS A 146 6.40 -18.75 -0.76
C HIS A 146 5.86 -20.18 -0.56
N PRO A 147 4.56 -20.37 -0.28
CA PRO A 147 3.98 -21.69 0.00
C PRO A 147 4.18 -22.68 -1.15
N GLU A 148 4.04 -22.21 -2.40
CA GLU A 148 4.16 -23.04 -3.60
C GLU A 148 5.48 -22.92 -4.36
N LYS A 149 6.18 -21.78 -4.26
CA LYS A 149 7.30 -21.41 -5.16
C LYS A 149 8.67 -21.48 -4.48
N GLY A 150 8.72 -21.97 -3.23
CA GLY A 150 9.94 -21.99 -2.45
C GLY A 150 10.41 -20.59 -2.07
N TYR A 151 11.72 -20.38 -2.00
CA TYR A 151 12.27 -19.08 -1.67
C TYR A 151 12.27 -18.15 -2.90
N VAL A 152 11.66 -16.98 -2.76
CA VAL A 152 11.51 -16.00 -3.83
C VAL A 152 12.00 -14.63 -3.36
N ASP A 153 12.31 -13.78 -4.33
CA ASP A 153 12.83 -12.45 -4.07
C ASP A 153 11.76 -11.51 -3.50
N VAL A 154 12.23 -10.46 -2.85
CA VAL A 154 11.40 -9.37 -2.34
C VAL A 154 11.97 -8.05 -2.84
N TYR A 155 11.08 -7.14 -3.25
CA TYR A 155 11.44 -5.81 -3.70
C TYR A 155 11.17 -4.77 -2.62
N VAL A 156 12.10 -3.83 -2.50
CA VAL A 156 11.86 -2.53 -1.89
C VAL A 156 11.47 -1.59 -3.01
N MET A 157 10.28 -0.99 -2.90
CA MET A 157 9.77 -0.03 -3.89
C MET A 157 9.62 1.35 -3.28
N TYR A 158 9.96 2.39 -4.04
CA TYR A 158 9.96 3.78 -3.56
C TYR A 158 9.35 4.72 -4.59
N ARG A 159 8.65 5.74 -4.10
CA ARG A 159 8.15 6.86 -4.91
C ARG A 159 8.29 8.17 -4.16
N SER A 160 8.88 9.18 -4.81
CA SER A 160 8.80 10.56 -4.35
C SER A 160 7.39 11.12 -4.55
N LEU A 161 6.86 11.80 -3.53
CA LEU A 161 5.56 12.47 -3.57
C LEU A 161 5.66 13.97 -3.81
N LEU A 162 6.88 14.52 -3.80
CA LEU A 162 7.13 15.93 -4.08
C LEU A 162 6.86 16.23 -5.56
N GLU A 163 6.26 17.39 -5.82
CA GLU A 163 6.12 17.88 -7.18
C GLU A 163 7.50 17.99 -7.84
N ARG A 164 7.65 17.42 -9.04
CA ARG A 164 8.82 17.72 -9.86
C ARG A 164 8.74 19.19 -10.23
N ARG A 165 9.57 20.03 -9.62
CA ARG A 165 9.75 21.41 -10.08
C ARG A 165 10.15 21.36 -11.55
N VAL A 166 9.25 21.78 -12.43
CA VAL A 166 9.60 22.08 -13.82
C VAL A 166 10.67 23.16 -13.73
N ARG A 167 11.91 22.83 -14.10
CA ARG A 167 12.97 23.85 -14.24
C ARG A 167 12.47 24.83 -15.30
N ARG A 168 11.96 26.00 -14.88
CA ARG A 168 11.79 27.13 -15.80
C ARG A 168 13.16 27.43 -16.37
N ALA A 169 13.35 27.19 -17.66
CA ALA A 169 14.57 27.56 -18.37
C ALA A 169 14.84 29.04 -18.09
N ARG A 170 16.03 29.36 -17.57
CA ARG A 170 16.52 30.73 -17.49
C ARG A 170 16.49 31.28 -18.91
N ARG A 171 15.57 32.19 -19.21
CA ARG A 171 15.65 33.02 -20.42
C ARG A 171 16.93 33.84 -20.29
N SER A 172 17.91 33.52 -21.12
CA SER A 172 19.07 34.37 -21.39
C SER A 172 18.55 35.74 -21.83
N ARG A 173 18.94 36.80 -21.12
CA ARG A 173 18.80 38.18 -21.61
C ARG A 173 19.73 38.32 -22.83
N PRO A 174 19.30 38.97 -23.93
CA PRO A 174 20.23 39.33 -24.98
C PRO A 174 21.17 40.40 -24.44
N SER A 175 22.46 40.17 -24.61
CA SER A 175 23.52 41.16 -24.41
C SER A 175 23.32 42.29 -25.41
N SER A 176 23.11 43.51 -24.89
CA SER A 176 23.26 44.77 -25.61
C SER A 176 24.73 45.14 -25.77
#